data_AF-A0A7Y3UDV6-F1
#
_entry.id   AF-A0A7Y3UDV6-F1
#
_cell.length_a   1.000
_cell.length_b   1.000
_cell.length_c   1.000
_cell.angle_alpha   90.00
_cell.angle_beta   90.00
_cell.angle_gamma   90.00
#
_symmetry.space_group_name_H-M   'P 1'
#
loop_
_entity.id
_entity.type
_entity.pdbx_description
1 polymer ?
#
loop_
_entity_poly.entity_id
_entity_poly.type
_entity_poly.pdbx_seq_one_letter_code
_entity_poly.pdbx_strand_id
1 'polypeptide(L)'
;MQRPVQSFNSLAAARPTSHRPGIALMLVLISVGVVTVASIGFLAASGNAPEIGSNAVLGARARAAADTGIDLAEAIMQCSNIDWRSAATDGVLVENFDYGGETITITVTDLDGNLPAADCEYVTVTANGKSNKMVQGVMADVYTPQQVNAVGVDMREFAVFVRDWLKVTDSAILRWQASPRFRFREPIRIGTNSLSGGNVALSGNTCLVDTSLYVMGVAPKTILADNSAGDTKLQRVDMTADQPLPLFLSPAVDVSGLPPAIMYKTNIASGTWYLSASKMFESITVTDTANLKPANAGMTAYILRDLKLDNGGRITIDHDMTIVVEGDVSLDHESHILVENGARLDLHVGGNFDVNHGSSIGLSATEITACGNPYTGLKTYSDPRHVRVLKLRGSTAKPWVLDNNSAMRGIMYGAEAKVKLDHMSFIAGCIIALEADIMGDSVLHYDHALDDRIGYTNPNSLLFSSTQVLDSRIGGYASKAGIGTGTYYVAVDGSTVTISKTPSATDVLSGPDLSTPAPRKREVKRRLKMMKQLLRNK
;
A
#
# COMPACT_ATOMS: atom_id res chain seq x y z
N MET A 1 19.81 -81.15 -19.08
CA MET A 1 18.70 -81.70 -18.27
C MET A 1 17.40 -81.40 -19.02
N GLN A 2 16.96 -82.30 -19.90
CA GLN A 2 16.07 -83.46 -19.66
C GLN A 2 14.61 -83.08 -19.38
N ARG A 3 13.72 -83.46 -20.33
CA ARG A 3 12.24 -83.54 -20.23
C ARG A 3 11.83 -84.58 -19.15
N PRO A 4 10.59 -84.59 -18.59
CA PRO A 4 9.36 -85.17 -19.23
C PRO A 4 8.04 -84.40 -18.88
N VAL A 5 7.00 -84.33 -19.72
CA VAL A 5 5.88 -85.27 -20.03
C VAL A 5 5.09 -85.80 -18.81
N GLN A 6 3.78 -85.47 -18.77
CA GLN A 6 2.56 -86.30 -18.51
C GLN A 6 1.44 -85.37 -17.96
N SER A 7 0.35 -85.04 -18.67
CA SER A 7 -0.88 -85.81 -18.98
C SER A 7 -1.56 -86.47 -17.77
N PHE A 8 -2.77 -86.03 -17.38
CA PHE A 8 -4.05 -86.78 -17.55
C PHE A 8 -5.24 -86.08 -16.85
N ASN A 9 -6.27 -85.79 -17.66
CA ASN A 9 -7.72 -85.83 -17.43
C ASN A 9 -8.36 -85.41 -16.09
N SER A 10 -9.29 -84.45 -16.17
CA SER A 10 -10.67 -84.74 -15.73
C SER A 10 -11.69 -84.11 -16.68
N LEU A 11 -12.47 -84.98 -17.31
CA LEU A 11 -13.63 -84.69 -18.15
C LEU A 11 -14.79 -84.26 -17.25
N ALA A 12 -15.20 -83.00 -17.34
CA ALA A 12 -16.55 -82.58 -16.97
C ALA A 12 -17.32 -82.33 -18.27
N ALA A 13 -18.25 -83.23 -18.56
CA ALA A 13 -19.12 -83.20 -19.73
C ALA A 13 -19.97 -81.91 -19.75
N ALA A 14 -19.63 -80.98 -20.63
CA ALA A 14 -20.52 -79.88 -20.99
C ALA A 14 -21.56 -80.39 -21.99
N ARG A 15 -22.82 -80.44 -21.56
CA ARG A 15 -24.01 -80.68 -22.38
C ARG A 15 -23.94 -79.89 -23.69
N PRO A 16 -24.31 -80.48 -24.84
CA PRO A 16 -24.51 -79.72 -26.07
C PRO A 16 -25.72 -78.82 -25.87
N THR A 17 -25.48 -77.56 -25.51
CA THR A 17 -26.52 -76.54 -25.60
C THR A 17 -26.75 -76.28 -27.07
N SER A 18 -28.00 -76.51 -27.48
CA SER A 18 -28.51 -76.24 -28.82
C SER A 18 -27.94 -74.93 -29.33
N HIS A 19 -27.13 -75.03 -30.39
CA HIS A 19 -26.58 -73.89 -31.09
C HIS A 19 -27.77 -73.05 -31.54
N ARG A 20 -27.99 -71.91 -30.87
CA ARG A 20 -28.91 -70.86 -31.33
C ARG A 20 -28.08 -69.92 -32.21
N PRO A 21 -28.04 -70.13 -33.54
CA PRO A 21 -27.19 -69.33 -34.45
C PRO A 21 -27.52 -67.82 -34.45
N GLY A 22 -28.59 -67.39 -33.76
CA GLY A 22 -28.97 -65.98 -33.65
C GLY A 22 -28.15 -65.12 -32.67
N ILE A 23 -27.65 -65.67 -31.55
CA ILE A 23 -26.99 -64.85 -30.51
C ILE A 23 -25.56 -64.45 -30.91
N ALA A 24 -24.81 -65.38 -31.51
CA ALA A 24 -23.48 -65.09 -32.04
C ALA A 24 -23.54 -64.04 -33.16
N LEU A 25 -24.56 -64.11 -34.03
CA LEU A 25 -24.78 -63.13 -35.09
C LEU A 25 -25.13 -61.75 -34.51
N MET A 26 -25.97 -61.68 -33.47
CA MET A 26 -26.28 -60.41 -32.79
C MET A 26 -25.04 -59.77 -32.14
N LEU A 27 -24.20 -60.55 -31.47
CA LEU A 27 -22.95 -60.05 -30.88
C LEU A 27 -21.99 -59.51 -31.95
N VAL A 28 -21.86 -60.20 -33.08
CA VAL A 28 -21.05 -59.73 -34.21
C VAL A 28 -21.59 -58.41 -34.77
N LEU A 29 -22.91 -58.28 -34.95
CA LEU A 29 -23.54 -57.04 -35.43
C LEU A 29 -23.32 -55.87 -34.46
N ILE A 30 -23.42 -56.10 -33.15
CA ILE A 30 -23.13 -55.08 -32.14
C ILE A 30 -21.65 -54.70 -32.17
N SER A 31 -20.73 -55.66 -32.26
CA SER A 31 -19.29 -55.38 -32.36
C SER A 31 -18.94 -54.58 -33.60
N VAL A 32 -19.51 -54.91 -34.77
CA VAL A 32 -19.32 -54.14 -36.01
C VAL A 32 -19.90 -52.73 -35.86
N GLY A 33 -21.07 -52.59 -35.23
CA GLY A 33 -21.67 -51.29 -34.94
C GLY A 33 -20.79 -50.43 -34.04
N VAL A 34 -20.25 -50.98 -32.95
CA VAL A 34 -19.35 -50.27 -32.02
C VAL A 34 -18.04 -49.89 -32.70
N VAL A 35 -17.43 -50.79 -33.47
CA VAL A 35 -16.20 -50.49 -34.22
C VAL A 35 -16.45 -49.38 -35.24
N THR A 36 -17.59 -49.40 -35.94
CA THR A 36 -17.93 -48.39 -36.94
C THR A 36 -18.16 -47.02 -36.28
N VAL A 37 -18.89 -46.95 -35.17
CA VAL A 37 -19.09 -45.71 -34.42
C VAL A 37 -17.76 -45.18 -33.86
N ALA A 38 -16.92 -46.06 -33.32
CA ALA A 38 -15.58 -45.67 -32.82
C ALA A 38 -14.66 -45.19 -33.96
N SER A 39 -14.70 -45.83 -35.14
CA SER A 39 -13.93 -45.41 -36.31
C SER A 39 -14.41 -44.07 -36.86
N ILE A 40 -15.73 -43.83 -36.94
CA ILE A 40 -16.29 -42.54 -37.35
C ILE A 40 -15.92 -41.45 -36.33
N GLY A 41 -16.02 -41.75 -35.03
CA GLY A 41 -15.60 -40.84 -33.96
C GLY A 41 -14.11 -40.50 -34.02
N PHE A 42 -13.25 -41.49 -34.28
CA PHE A 42 -11.81 -41.29 -34.47
C PHE A 42 -11.50 -40.46 -35.72
N LEU A 43 -12.16 -40.74 -36.85
CA LEU A 43 -11.99 -39.96 -38.08
C LEU A 43 -12.44 -38.51 -37.89
N ALA A 44 -13.60 -38.29 -37.25
CA ALA A 44 -14.10 -36.96 -36.92
C ALA A 44 -13.14 -36.22 -35.96
N ALA A 45 -12.59 -36.89 -34.95
CA ALA A 45 -11.59 -36.30 -34.05
C ALA A 45 -10.26 -35.99 -34.79
N SER A 46 -9.82 -36.87 -35.68
CA SER A 46 -8.59 -36.69 -36.47
C SER A 46 -8.69 -35.54 -37.46
N GLY A 47 -9.88 -35.26 -38.00
CA GLY A 47 -10.13 -34.12 -38.88
C GLY A 47 -9.96 -32.77 -38.19
N ASN A 48 -10.27 -32.68 -36.88
CA ASN A 48 -10.16 -31.45 -36.09
C ASN A 48 -8.78 -31.26 -35.46
N ALA A 49 -7.97 -32.31 -35.35
CA ALA A 49 -6.65 -32.25 -34.70
C ALA A 49 -5.68 -31.23 -35.34
N PRO A 50 -5.61 -31.07 -36.69
CA PRO A 50 -4.78 -30.03 -37.31
C PRO A 50 -5.22 -28.60 -36.96
N GLU A 51 -6.52 -28.34 -36.87
CA GLU A 51 -7.06 -27.03 -36.53
C GLU A 51 -6.78 -26.67 -35.06
N ILE A 52 -6.94 -27.64 -34.14
CA ILE A 52 -6.58 -27.46 -32.74
C ILE A 52 -5.07 -27.19 -32.60
N GLY A 53 -4.24 -27.94 -33.33
CA GLY A 53 -2.80 -27.73 -33.36
C GLY A 53 -2.42 -26.34 -33.91
N SER A 54 -3.06 -25.91 -35.00
CA SER A 54 -2.86 -24.58 -35.56
C SER A 54 -3.27 -23.48 -34.58
N ASN A 55 -4.43 -23.60 -33.95
CA ASN A 55 -4.91 -22.64 -32.95
C ASN A 55 -4.01 -22.59 -31.71
N ALA A 56 -3.46 -23.73 -31.28
CA ALA A 56 -2.50 -23.79 -30.18
C ALA A 56 -1.20 -23.04 -30.53
N VAL A 57 -0.68 -23.21 -31.75
CA VAL A 57 0.50 -22.48 -32.24
C VAL A 57 0.20 -20.98 -32.38
N LEU A 58 -0.94 -20.60 -32.95
CA LEU A 58 -1.35 -19.19 -33.07
C LEU A 58 -1.56 -18.56 -31.69
N GLY A 59 -2.12 -19.30 -30.73
CA GLY A 59 -2.24 -18.87 -29.34
C GLY A 59 -0.88 -18.64 -28.68
N ALA A 60 0.07 -19.57 -28.86
CA ALA A 60 1.42 -19.42 -28.34
C ALA A 60 2.15 -18.21 -28.95
N ARG A 61 1.99 -17.97 -30.26
CA ARG A 61 2.55 -16.79 -30.94
C ARG A 61 1.92 -15.48 -30.47
N ALA A 62 0.59 -15.44 -30.38
CA ALA A 62 -0.13 -14.29 -29.85
C ALA A 62 0.32 -13.96 -28.42
N ARG A 63 0.56 -14.98 -27.57
CA ARG A 63 1.08 -14.78 -26.21
C ARG A 63 2.52 -14.26 -26.22
N ALA A 64 3.40 -14.83 -27.03
CA ALA A 64 4.78 -14.33 -27.15
C ALA A 64 4.84 -12.89 -27.66
N ALA A 65 3.93 -12.51 -28.58
CA ALA A 65 3.77 -11.13 -29.03
C ALA A 65 3.27 -10.21 -27.90
N ALA A 66 2.33 -10.68 -27.07
CA ALA A 66 1.88 -9.96 -25.88
C ALA A 66 3.00 -9.75 -24.85
N ASP A 67 3.80 -10.79 -24.57
CA ASP A 67 4.97 -10.71 -23.67
C ASP A 67 5.98 -9.66 -24.21
N THR A 68 6.29 -9.71 -25.51
CA THR A 68 7.14 -8.68 -26.16
C THR A 68 6.51 -7.28 -26.08
N GLY A 69 5.19 -7.19 -26.06
CA GLY A 69 4.45 -5.94 -25.86
C GLY A 69 4.67 -5.34 -24.47
N ILE A 70 4.81 -6.17 -23.43
CA ILE A 70 5.16 -5.69 -22.09
C ILE A 70 6.58 -5.12 -22.08
N ASP A 71 7.55 -5.81 -22.68
CA ASP A 71 8.93 -5.31 -22.80
C ASP A 71 9.00 -3.98 -23.57
N LEU A 72 8.20 -3.85 -24.64
CA LEU A 72 8.08 -2.61 -25.40
C LEU A 72 7.45 -1.49 -24.56
N ALA A 73 6.42 -1.80 -23.77
CA ALA A 73 5.78 -0.84 -22.88
C ALA A 73 6.78 -0.32 -21.85
N GLU A 74 7.57 -1.20 -21.24
CA GLU A 74 8.64 -0.84 -20.31
C GLU A 74 9.64 0.12 -20.99
N ALA A 75 10.11 -0.20 -22.20
CA ALA A 75 11.04 0.64 -22.94
C ALA A 75 10.47 2.04 -23.26
N ILE A 76 9.18 2.12 -23.58
CA ILE A 76 8.49 3.40 -23.81
C ILE A 76 8.39 4.19 -22.51
N MET A 77 7.98 3.55 -21.41
CA MET A 77 7.82 4.20 -20.11
C MET A 77 9.15 4.67 -19.50
N GLN A 78 10.26 4.01 -19.81
CA GLN A 78 11.60 4.41 -19.40
C GLN A 78 12.21 5.50 -20.30
N CYS A 79 11.59 5.82 -21.44
CA CYS A 79 12.14 6.80 -22.37
C CYS A 79 11.97 8.23 -21.86
N SER A 80 13.07 8.91 -21.53
CA SER A 80 13.04 10.28 -21.01
C SER A 80 12.54 11.34 -22.00
N ASN A 81 12.46 11.03 -23.30
CA ASN A 81 12.06 11.96 -24.34
C ASN A 81 10.56 11.91 -24.66
N ILE A 82 9.85 10.90 -24.16
CA ILE A 82 8.43 10.68 -24.43
C ILE A 82 7.73 10.60 -23.08
N ASP A 83 6.90 11.59 -22.78
CA ASP A 83 5.98 11.46 -21.66
C ASP A 83 4.83 10.54 -22.08
N TRP A 84 4.94 9.27 -21.68
CA TRP A 84 3.96 8.24 -22.03
C TRP A 84 2.55 8.58 -21.53
N ARG A 85 2.41 9.38 -20.46
CA ARG A 85 1.12 9.76 -19.88
C ARG A 85 0.34 10.70 -20.81
N SER A 86 1.04 11.61 -21.49
CA SER A 86 0.42 12.49 -22.47
C SER A 86 0.39 11.90 -23.89
N ALA A 87 1.24 10.91 -24.17
CA ALA A 87 1.23 10.20 -25.45
C ALA A 87 0.11 9.16 -25.55
N ALA A 88 -0.31 8.56 -24.42
CA ALA A 88 -1.41 7.61 -24.40
C ALA A 88 -2.75 8.31 -24.68
N THR A 89 -3.42 7.96 -25.77
CA THR A 89 -4.77 8.47 -26.10
C THR A 89 -5.78 7.45 -25.63
N ASP A 90 -6.71 7.84 -24.75
CA ASP A 90 -7.71 6.95 -24.15
C ASP A 90 -7.09 5.67 -23.54
N GLY A 91 -5.91 5.81 -22.92
CA GLY A 91 -5.19 4.71 -22.27
C GLY A 91 -4.47 3.78 -23.25
N VAL A 92 -4.52 4.02 -24.56
CA VAL A 92 -3.78 3.24 -25.55
C VAL A 92 -2.38 3.83 -25.73
N LEU A 93 -1.35 3.07 -25.34
CA LEU A 93 0.05 3.48 -25.49
C LEU A 93 0.57 3.18 -26.90
N VAL A 94 0.22 2.01 -27.43
CA VAL A 94 0.61 1.54 -28.76
C VAL A 94 -0.56 0.78 -29.35
N GLU A 95 -0.94 1.11 -30.59
CA GLU A 95 -2.04 0.45 -31.28
C GLU A 95 -1.54 -0.30 -32.52
N ASN A 96 -1.92 -1.57 -32.66
CA ASN A 96 -1.67 -2.40 -33.85
C ASN A 96 -0.21 -2.39 -34.35
N PHE A 97 0.77 -2.43 -33.45
CA PHE A 97 2.19 -2.48 -33.81
C PHE A 97 2.55 -3.85 -34.40
N ASP A 98 3.02 -3.87 -35.65
CA ASP A 98 3.42 -5.09 -36.34
C ASP A 98 4.84 -5.52 -35.93
N TYR A 99 4.96 -6.73 -35.39
CA TYR A 99 6.22 -7.34 -34.99
C TYR A 99 6.21 -8.83 -35.34
N GLY A 100 7.11 -9.24 -36.24
CA GLY A 100 7.25 -10.64 -36.63
C GLY A 100 6.03 -11.23 -37.35
N GLY A 101 5.19 -10.39 -37.97
CA GLY A 101 3.94 -10.81 -38.62
C GLY A 101 2.74 -10.93 -37.67
N GLU A 102 2.92 -10.54 -36.41
CA GLU A 102 1.87 -10.46 -35.39
C GLU A 102 1.60 -8.99 -35.02
N THR A 103 0.41 -8.71 -34.49
CA THR A 103 0.04 -7.34 -34.09
C THR A 103 -0.02 -7.22 -32.57
N ILE A 104 0.53 -6.14 -32.02
CA ILE A 104 0.59 -5.86 -30.59
C ILE A 104 -0.18 -4.58 -30.31
N THR A 105 -1.07 -4.61 -29.31
CA THR A 105 -1.74 -3.41 -28.77
C THR A 105 -1.46 -3.32 -27.28
N ILE A 106 -0.97 -2.17 -26.83
CA ILE A 106 -0.60 -1.91 -25.44
C ILE A 106 -1.55 -0.85 -24.90
N THR A 107 -2.19 -1.17 -23.79
CA THR A 107 -3.08 -0.29 -23.05
C THR A 107 -2.58 -0.12 -21.63
N VAL A 108 -2.89 1.02 -21.03
CA VAL A 108 -2.47 1.41 -19.68
C VAL A 108 -3.69 1.94 -18.95
N THR A 109 -3.98 1.37 -17.79
CA THR A 109 -5.02 1.82 -16.86
C THR A 109 -4.40 2.12 -15.50
N ASP A 110 -5.11 2.82 -14.63
CA ASP A 110 -4.78 2.81 -13.20
C ASP A 110 -5.05 1.41 -12.58
N LEU A 111 -4.87 1.28 -11.26
CA LEU A 111 -5.12 0.03 -10.54
C LEU A 111 -6.61 -0.32 -10.42
N ASP A 112 -7.49 0.67 -10.61
CA ASP A 112 -8.95 0.53 -10.56
C ASP A 112 -9.57 0.26 -11.94
N GLY A 113 -8.75 0.28 -13.00
CA GLY A 113 -9.15 0.05 -14.39
C GLY A 113 -9.62 1.30 -15.13
N ASN A 114 -9.48 2.49 -14.55
CA ASN A 114 -9.78 3.76 -15.22
C ASN A 114 -8.55 4.26 -16.02
N LEU A 115 -8.75 5.36 -16.75
CA LEU A 115 -7.64 6.04 -17.40
C LEU A 115 -6.65 6.58 -16.35
N PRO A 116 -5.34 6.38 -16.54
CA PRO A 116 -4.35 6.82 -15.57
C PRO A 116 -4.33 8.35 -15.50
N ALA A 117 -4.55 8.88 -14.31
CA ALA A 117 -4.39 10.31 -14.05
C ALA A 117 -2.91 10.74 -14.22
N ALA A 118 -2.68 12.03 -14.42
CA ALA A 118 -1.33 12.58 -14.65
C ALA A 118 -0.37 12.37 -13.45
N ASP A 119 -0.93 12.22 -12.26
CA ASP A 119 -0.26 11.96 -10.98
C ASP A 119 -0.27 10.48 -10.57
N CYS A 120 -0.80 9.59 -11.42
CA CYS A 120 -0.82 8.17 -11.13
C CYS A 120 0.61 7.58 -11.22
N GLU A 121 1.09 7.03 -10.11
CA GLU A 121 2.42 6.39 -10.03
C GLU A 121 2.37 4.90 -10.36
N TYR A 122 1.23 4.25 -10.17
CA TYR A 122 1.08 2.81 -10.35
C TYR A 122 0.02 2.54 -11.39
N VAL A 123 0.41 1.85 -12.45
CA VAL A 123 -0.45 1.58 -13.58
C VAL A 123 -0.44 0.10 -13.95
N THR A 124 -1.56 -0.36 -14.48
CA THR A 124 -1.69 -1.69 -15.05
C THR A 124 -1.46 -1.59 -16.54
N VAL A 125 -0.40 -2.22 -17.04
CA VAL A 125 -0.11 -2.33 -18.46
C VAL A 125 -0.69 -3.63 -18.98
N THR A 126 -1.56 -3.55 -19.98
CA THR A 126 -2.12 -4.70 -20.67
C THR A 126 -1.64 -4.72 -22.11
N ALA A 127 -0.84 -5.73 -22.46
CA ALA A 127 -0.41 -5.99 -23.82
C ALA A 127 -1.24 -7.12 -24.42
N ASN A 128 -1.91 -6.85 -25.54
CA ASN A 128 -2.67 -7.81 -26.33
C ASN A 128 -1.90 -8.11 -27.61
N GLY A 129 -1.42 -9.34 -27.74
CA GLY A 129 -0.84 -9.86 -28.97
C GLY A 129 -1.89 -10.60 -29.78
N LYS A 130 -1.89 -10.39 -31.10
CA LYS A 130 -2.84 -10.98 -32.03
C LYS A 130 -2.12 -11.67 -33.18
N SER A 131 -2.41 -12.95 -33.33
CA SER A 131 -1.97 -13.80 -34.44
C SER A 131 -3.14 -14.30 -35.26
N ASN A 132 -3.31 -13.72 -36.46
CA ASN A 132 -4.47 -13.93 -37.32
C ASN A 132 -5.80 -13.62 -36.58
N LYS A 133 -6.54 -14.64 -36.15
CA LYS A 133 -7.81 -14.52 -35.41
C LYS A 133 -7.66 -14.74 -33.91
N MET A 134 -6.50 -15.21 -33.45
CA MET A 134 -6.25 -15.48 -32.03
C MET A 134 -5.68 -14.24 -31.35
N VAL A 135 -6.23 -13.90 -30.18
CA VAL A 135 -5.75 -12.81 -29.32
C VAL A 135 -5.39 -13.40 -27.96
N GLN A 136 -4.26 -12.96 -27.40
CA GLN A 136 -3.83 -13.28 -26.04
C GLN A 136 -3.41 -12.00 -25.35
N GLY A 137 -3.75 -11.88 -24.07
CA GLY A 137 -3.42 -10.72 -23.24
C GLY A 137 -2.45 -11.10 -22.12
N VAL A 138 -1.51 -10.22 -21.85
CA VAL A 138 -0.60 -10.27 -20.70
C VAL A 138 -0.74 -8.95 -19.96
N MET A 139 -0.77 -9.01 -18.63
CA MET A 139 -0.90 -7.85 -17.77
C MET A 139 0.33 -7.77 -16.85
N ALA A 140 0.82 -6.56 -16.63
CA ALA A 140 1.88 -6.26 -15.68
C ALA A 140 1.55 -4.97 -14.93
N ASP A 141 1.68 -4.99 -13.61
CA ASP A 141 1.55 -3.80 -12.79
C ASP A 141 2.92 -3.11 -12.72
N VAL A 142 2.98 -1.83 -13.10
CA VAL A 142 4.21 -1.07 -13.26
C VAL A 142 4.21 0.14 -12.35
N TYR A 143 5.33 0.35 -11.66
CA TYR A 143 5.61 1.59 -10.95
C TYR A 143 6.31 2.58 -11.88
N THR A 144 5.74 3.76 -12.01
CA THR A 144 6.18 4.86 -12.86
C THR A 144 6.36 6.10 -11.99
N PRO A 145 7.55 6.29 -11.38
CA PRO A 145 7.76 7.39 -10.44
C PRO A 145 7.40 8.72 -11.10
N GLN A 146 6.55 9.50 -10.45
CA GLN A 146 6.40 10.89 -10.84
C GLN A 146 7.67 11.63 -10.41
N GLN A 147 8.23 12.50 -11.25
CA GLN A 147 9.25 13.43 -10.79
C GLN A 147 8.57 14.48 -9.91
N VAL A 148 8.33 14.12 -8.66
CA VAL A 148 7.84 15.06 -7.67
C VAL A 148 9.05 15.81 -7.15
N ASN A 149 9.04 17.15 -7.29
CA ASN A 149 10.02 18.02 -6.64
C ASN A 149 9.69 18.15 -5.15
N ALA A 150 9.68 17.01 -4.48
CA ALA A 150 9.19 16.81 -3.14
C ALA A 150 10.18 15.98 -2.32
N VAL A 151 10.13 16.20 -1.02
CA VAL A 151 10.96 15.52 -0.03
C VAL A 151 10.04 15.03 1.08
N GLY A 152 10.00 13.71 1.29
CA GLY A 152 9.23 13.09 2.37
C GLY A 152 10.09 13.00 3.63
N VAL A 153 9.85 13.88 4.61
CA VAL A 153 10.59 13.89 5.88
C VAL A 153 9.87 13.17 7.01
N ASP A 154 8.67 12.66 6.76
CA ASP A 154 7.73 12.21 7.78
C ASP A 154 7.79 10.70 8.06
N MET A 155 8.79 9.99 7.55
CA MET A 155 9.05 8.57 7.83
C MET A 155 7.90 7.62 7.50
N ARG A 156 6.92 8.04 6.71
CA ARG A 156 5.76 7.21 6.35
C ARG A 156 6.12 6.00 5.48
N GLU A 157 7.32 5.99 4.91
CA GLU A 157 7.89 4.85 4.18
C GLU A 157 8.20 3.63 5.07
N PHE A 158 8.16 3.81 6.39
CA PHE A 158 8.34 2.77 7.40
C PHE A 158 7.00 2.37 8.01
N ALA A 159 6.81 1.07 8.22
CA ALA A 159 5.72 0.54 9.05
C ALA A 159 5.89 0.93 10.50
N VAL A 160 7.11 0.74 11.00
CA VAL A 160 7.52 1.16 12.34
C VAL A 160 8.86 1.85 12.24
N PHE A 161 8.94 3.04 12.80
CA PHE A 161 10.19 3.76 12.98
C PHE A 161 10.34 4.18 14.44
N VAL A 162 11.39 3.69 15.12
CA VAL A 162 11.64 3.96 16.54
C VAL A 162 12.96 4.66 16.78
N ARG A 163 13.00 5.52 17.79
CA ARG A 163 14.27 6.14 18.20
C ARG A 163 15.10 5.20 19.07
N ASP A 164 14.49 4.67 20.12
CA ASP A 164 15.22 4.04 21.21
C ASP A 164 15.13 2.52 21.09
N TRP A 165 13.93 1.93 21.08
CA TRP A 165 13.74 0.49 20.92
C TRP A 165 12.40 0.09 20.30
N LEU A 166 12.40 -1.09 19.68
CA LEU A 166 11.26 -1.81 19.13
C LEU A 166 11.24 -3.21 19.72
N LYS A 167 10.12 -3.63 20.30
CA LYS A 167 9.89 -5.01 20.68
C LYS A 167 8.64 -5.55 20.04
N VAL A 168 8.77 -6.75 19.48
CA VAL A 168 7.66 -7.53 18.92
C VAL A 168 7.67 -8.89 19.61
N THR A 169 6.57 -9.25 20.26
CA THR A 169 6.47 -10.50 21.04
C THR A 169 5.11 -11.14 20.81
N ASP A 170 5.08 -12.36 20.29
CA ASP A 170 3.82 -13.07 19.99
C ASP A 170 2.87 -12.17 19.17
N SER A 171 3.38 -11.54 18.11
CA SER A 171 2.66 -10.51 17.36
C SER A 171 3.15 -10.44 15.92
N ALA A 172 2.45 -9.69 15.07
CA ALA A 172 2.78 -9.65 13.65
C ALA A 172 2.89 -8.24 13.08
N ILE A 173 3.81 -8.08 12.11
CA ILE A 173 3.85 -6.93 11.21
C ILE A 173 3.64 -7.47 9.80
N LEU A 174 2.51 -7.09 9.20
CA LEU A 174 2.00 -7.65 7.96
C LEU A 174 1.71 -6.53 6.96
N ARG A 175 1.64 -6.89 5.68
CA ARG A 175 1.12 -5.99 4.65
C ARG A 175 -0.40 -5.96 4.75
N TRP A 176 -0.98 -4.77 4.70
CA TRP A 176 -2.42 -4.64 4.71
C TRP A 176 -3.02 -5.15 3.40
N GLN A 177 -3.82 -6.21 3.46
CA GLN A 177 -4.41 -6.85 2.28
C GLN A 177 -5.34 -5.94 1.46
N ALA A 178 -5.99 -4.97 2.12
CA ALA A 178 -6.85 -4.01 1.45
C ALA A 178 -6.07 -2.85 0.81
N SER A 179 -4.77 -2.68 1.12
CA SER A 179 -3.95 -1.64 0.48
C SER A 179 -3.96 -1.82 -1.04
N PRO A 180 -4.17 -0.74 -1.83
CA PRO A 180 -4.04 -0.78 -3.29
C PRO A 180 -2.68 -1.32 -3.73
N ARG A 181 -1.64 -1.10 -2.92
CA ARG A 181 -0.28 -1.51 -3.22
C ARG A 181 0.09 -2.90 -2.68
N PHE A 182 -0.86 -3.64 -2.09
CA PHE A 182 -0.62 -4.99 -1.57
C PHE A 182 -0.05 -5.96 -2.62
N ARG A 183 -0.51 -5.86 -3.88
CA ARG A 183 -0.14 -6.77 -4.97
C ARG A 183 1.33 -6.68 -5.38
N PHE A 184 1.97 -5.52 -5.18
CA PHE A 184 3.37 -5.30 -5.54
C PHE A 184 4.36 -6.06 -4.65
N ARG A 185 3.89 -6.59 -3.52
CA ARG A 185 4.71 -7.33 -2.55
C ARG A 185 5.99 -6.59 -2.19
N GLU A 186 5.90 -5.26 -2.10
CA GLU A 186 7.02 -4.45 -1.66
C GLU A 186 7.45 -4.89 -0.24
N PRO A 187 8.75 -4.79 0.09
CA PRO A 187 9.22 -5.10 1.42
C PRO A 187 8.65 -4.12 2.45
N ILE A 188 8.16 -4.63 3.57
CA ILE A 188 7.81 -3.79 4.72
C ILE A 188 9.10 -3.23 5.31
N ARG A 189 9.17 -1.93 5.52
CA ARG A 189 10.37 -1.31 6.11
C ARG A 189 10.13 -1.05 7.58
N ILE A 190 11.07 -1.48 8.41
CA ILE A 190 11.17 -1.12 9.83
C ILE A 190 12.47 -0.32 9.98
N GLY A 191 12.44 0.77 10.74
CA GLY A 191 13.62 1.59 10.95
C GLY A 191 13.91 1.84 12.42
N THR A 192 15.19 2.01 12.74
CA THR A 192 15.61 2.52 14.05
C THR A 192 16.79 3.48 13.95
N ASN A 193 16.76 4.52 14.78
CA ASN A 193 17.89 5.44 14.98
C ASN A 193 18.81 5.00 16.14
N SER A 194 18.55 3.83 16.71
CA SER A 194 19.25 3.41 17.91
C SER A 194 20.62 2.83 17.61
N LEU A 195 21.59 3.13 18.48
CA LEU A 195 22.98 2.65 18.34
C LEU A 195 23.32 1.52 19.32
N SER A 196 22.43 1.20 20.26
CA SER A 196 22.69 0.12 21.23
C SER A 196 22.25 -1.25 20.70
N GLY A 197 22.97 -2.29 21.10
CA GLY A 197 22.61 -3.67 20.78
C GLY A 197 21.30 -4.08 21.47
N GLY A 198 20.51 -4.94 20.83
CA GLY A 198 19.27 -5.50 21.36
C GLY A 198 18.06 -4.58 21.30
N ASN A 199 18.19 -3.40 20.68
CA ASN A 199 17.10 -2.42 20.63
C ASN A 199 16.02 -2.77 19.61
N VAL A 200 16.25 -3.75 18.74
CA VAL A 200 15.18 -4.42 18.00
C VAL A 200 15.10 -5.85 18.52
N ALA A 201 14.08 -6.13 19.32
CA ALA A 201 13.88 -7.41 19.98
C ALA A 201 12.65 -8.12 19.39
N LEU A 202 12.88 -9.27 18.76
CA LEU A 202 11.84 -10.15 18.25
C LEU A 202 11.81 -11.41 19.11
N SER A 203 10.64 -11.81 19.61
CA SER A 203 10.54 -12.99 20.49
C SER A 203 9.19 -13.70 20.39
N GLY A 204 9.12 -14.93 20.92
CA GLY A 204 7.90 -15.73 20.90
C GLY A 204 7.48 -16.12 19.48
N ASN A 205 6.18 -16.16 19.23
CA ASN A 205 5.56 -16.47 17.94
C ASN A 205 5.46 -15.24 17.04
N THR A 206 6.50 -14.40 17.01
CA THR A 206 6.52 -13.20 16.16
C THR A 206 6.54 -13.57 14.68
N CYS A 207 5.74 -12.87 13.88
CA CYS A 207 5.67 -13.04 12.43
C CYS A 207 5.92 -11.72 11.69
N LEU A 208 6.98 -11.68 10.88
CA LEU A 208 7.30 -10.55 10.02
C LEU A 208 7.31 -11.02 8.57
N VAL A 209 6.49 -10.43 7.71
CA VAL A 209 6.39 -10.83 6.29
C VAL A 209 7.15 -9.85 5.42
N ASP A 210 8.09 -10.34 4.63
CA ASP A 210 8.90 -9.57 3.66
C ASP A 210 9.46 -8.28 4.26
N THR A 211 10.06 -8.36 5.45
CA THR A 211 10.46 -7.17 6.21
C THR A 211 11.95 -6.87 6.09
N SER A 212 12.28 -5.60 5.87
CA SER A 212 13.64 -5.06 5.86
C SER A 212 13.84 -4.13 7.06
N LEU A 213 14.91 -4.36 7.82
CA LEU A 213 15.32 -3.53 8.94
C LEU A 213 16.39 -2.53 8.49
N TYR A 214 16.03 -1.25 8.53
CA TYR A 214 16.90 -0.11 8.27
C TYR A 214 17.50 0.38 9.57
N VAL A 215 18.83 0.42 9.61
CA VAL A 215 19.60 0.91 10.76
C VAL A 215 20.61 1.94 10.29
N MET A 216 21.01 2.84 11.19
CA MET A 216 22.17 3.68 10.92
C MET A 216 23.43 2.82 10.73
N GLY A 217 24.28 3.14 9.75
CA GLY A 217 25.42 2.30 9.36
C GLY A 217 26.51 2.12 10.42
N VAL A 218 26.46 2.87 11.51
CA VAL A 218 27.32 2.70 12.69
C VAL A 218 26.72 1.76 13.74
N ALA A 219 25.49 1.28 13.56
CA ALA A 219 24.81 0.41 14.50
C ALA A 219 25.48 -0.98 14.55
N PRO A 220 25.63 -1.58 15.75
CA PRO A 220 26.25 -2.89 15.89
C PRO A 220 25.40 -3.99 15.21
N LYS A 221 26.04 -5.10 14.81
CA LYS A 221 25.32 -6.29 14.30
C LYS A 221 24.34 -6.86 15.31
N THR A 222 24.62 -6.68 16.60
CA THR A 222 23.78 -7.10 17.73
C THR A 222 22.56 -6.22 17.96
N ILE A 223 22.30 -5.21 17.12
CA ILE A 223 21.08 -4.38 17.23
C ILE A 223 19.80 -5.23 17.14
N LEU A 224 19.84 -6.30 16.36
CA LEU A 224 18.78 -7.28 16.26
C LEU A 224 19.03 -8.42 17.26
N ALA A 225 18.10 -8.58 18.20
CA ALA A 225 17.98 -9.76 19.02
C ALA A 225 16.74 -10.54 18.56
N ASP A 226 16.94 -11.50 17.64
CA ASP A 226 15.87 -12.37 17.16
C ASP A 226 15.89 -13.71 17.90
N ASN A 227 14.90 -13.88 18.78
CA ASN A 227 14.59 -15.11 19.50
C ASN A 227 13.20 -15.64 19.10
N SER A 228 12.70 -15.27 17.93
CA SER A 228 11.39 -15.70 17.47
C SER A 228 11.42 -17.15 16.95
N ALA A 229 10.31 -17.85 17.13
CA ALA A 229 10.14 -19.21 16.61
C ALA A 229 9.62 -19.25 15.16
N GLY A 230 9.30 -18.09 14.57
CA GLY A 230 8.74 -17.93 13.23
C GLY A 230 9.78 -17.88 12.11
N ASP A 231 9.33 -17.95 10.85
CA ASP A 231 10.16 -17.70 9.66
C ASP A 231 10.36 -16.18 9.47
N THR A 232 11.07 -15.54 10.41
CA THR A 232 11.41 -14.11 10.36
C THR A 232 12.65 -13.91 9.48
N LYS A 233 12.45 -13.85 8.17
CA LYS A 233 13.52 -13.40 7.26
C LYS A 233 13.61 -11.87 7.30
N LEU A 234 14.35 -11.35 8.28
CA LEU A 234 14.64 -9.93 8.37
C LEU A 234 15.89 -9.60 7.57
N GLN A 235 15.74 -8.85 6.47
CA GLN A 235 16.89 -8.33 5.74
C GLN A 235 17.39 -7.06 6.42
N ARG A 236 18.63 -7.07 6.90
CA ARG A 236 19.28 -5.84 7.40
C ARG A 236 19.74 -4.97 6.24
N VAL A 237 19.42 -3.69 6.29
CA VAL A 237 19.88 -2.64 5.38
C VAL A 237 20.57 -1.56 6.20
N ASP A 238 21.89 -1.45 6.03
CA ASP A 238 22.68 -0.40 6.66
C ASP A 238 22.55 0.90 5.85
N MET A 239 21.97 1.94 6.45
CA MET A 239 21.99 3.28 5.88
C MET A 239 23.39 3.88 6.05
N THR A 240 23.90 4.62 5.06
CA THR A 240 25.26 5.16 5.16
C THR A 240 25.35 6.16 6.32
N ALA A 241 26.53 6.27 6.96
CA ALA A 241 26.73 7.18 8.10
C ALA A 241 26.45 8.66 7.75
N ASP A 242 26.51 9.01 6.46
CA ASP A 242 26.24 10.33 5.89
C ASP A 242 24.74 10.59 5.62
N GLN A 243 23.87 9.66 6.04
CA GLN A 243 22.41 9.76 6.00
C GLN A 243 21.84 9.70 7.43
N PRO A 244 22.11 10.69 8.29
CA PRO A 244 21.54 10.68 9.63
C PRO A 244 20.03 10.76 9.54
N LEU A 245 19.34 9.81 10.17
CA LEU A 245 17.90 9.88 10.33
C LEU A 245 17.59 11.15 11.15
N PRO A 246 16.70 12.04 10.69
CA PRO A 246 16.38 13.29 11.37
C PRO A 246 15.94 13.03 12.81
N LEU A 247 16.26 14.00 13.67
CA LEU A 247 15.61 14.11 14.97
C LEU A 247 14.12 14.33 14.74
N PHE A 248 13.33 13.38 15.23
CA PHE A 248 11.88 13.39 15.18
C PHE A 248 11.34 14.75 15.59
N LEU A 249 10.58 15.37 14.70
CA LEU A 249 9.76 16.50 15.08
C LEU A 249 8.33 16.13 14.78
N SER A 250 7.59 15.87 15.85
CA SER A 250 6.15 16.03 15.80
C SER A 250 5.87 17.39 15.17
N PRO A 251 4.99 17.46 14.16
CA PRO A 251 4.58 18.73 13.59
C PRO A 251 4.16 19.67 14.73
N ALA A 252 4.86 20.79 14.88
CA ALA A 252 4.54 21.74 15.94
C ALA A 252 3.22 22.42 15.61
N VAL A 253 2.22 22.27 16.48
CA VAL A 253 1.02 23.10 16.44
C VAL A 253 1.33 24.39 17.17
N ASP A 254 1.25 25.50 16.45
CA ASP A 254 1.26 26.80 17.08
C ASP A 254 -0.08 27.03 17.80
N VAL A 255 -0.08 26.77 19.10
CA VAL A 255 -1.23 27.04 19.97
C VAL A 255 -1.24 28.48 20.51
N SER A 256 -0.21 29.29 20.19
CA SER A 256 -0.05 30.63 20.79
C SER A 256 -1.07 31.66 20.29
N GLY A 257 -1.68 31.42 19.13
CA GLY A 257 -2.75 32.26 18.57
C GLY A 257 -4.16 31.88 19.02
N LEU A 258 -4.30 30.89 19.90
CA LEU A 258 -5.60 30.43 20.37
C LEU A 258 -6.07 31.30 21.54
N PRO A 259 -7.37 31.64 21.64
CA PRO A 259 -7.85 32.48 22.73
C PRO A 259 -7.56 31.79 24.09
N PRO A 260 -7.62 32.48 25.23
CA PRO A 260 -7.54 31.83 26.54
C PRO A 260 -8.75 30.92 26.77
N ALA A 261 -8.51 29.69 27.23
CA ALA A 261 -9.54 28.68 27.46
C ALA A 261 -10.71 29.23 28.31
N ILE A 262 -11.92 29.21 27.75
CA ILE A 262 -13.13 29.40 28.54
C ILE A 262 -13.53 28.02 29.06
N MET A 263 -13.28 27.77 30.34
CA MET A 263 -13.39 26.45 30.96
C MET A 263 -14.84 25.98 31.04
N TYR A 264 -15.24 25.11 30.12
CA TYR A 264 -16.47 24.32 30.24
C TYR A 264 -16.13 22.84 30.31
N LYS A 265 -16.64 22.16 31.34
CA LYS A 265 -16.75 20.70 31.39
C LYS A 265 -18.07 20.31 30.76
N THR A 266 -18.02 19.46 29.74
CA THR A 266 -19.20 19.01 29.00
C THR A 266 -19.31 17.50 29.09
N ASN A 267 -20.41 17.02 29.67
CA ASN A 267 -20.76 15.60 29.72
C ASN A 267 -21.94 15.36 28.80
N ILE A 268 -21.76 14.45 27.84
CA ILE A 268 -22.73 14.17 26.79
C ILE A 268 -23.14 12.70 26.91
N ALA A 269 -24.31 12.45 27.49
CA ALA A 269 -24.77 11.09 27.77
C ALA A 269 -25.77 10.53 26.75
N SER A 270 -26.35 11.34 25.86
CA SER A 270 -27.21 10.80 24.79
C SER A 270 -27.45 11.82 23.67
N GLY A 271 -27.93 11.31 22.54
CA GLY A 271 -28.31 12.11 21.38
C GLY A 271 -27.13 12.53 20.51
N THR A 272 -27.42 13.35 19.50
CA THR A 272 -26.38 13.99 18.68
C THR A 272 -26.14 15.40 19.18
N TRP A 273 -24.91 15.70 19.54
CA TRP A 273 -24.48 17.01 20.01
C TRP A 273 -23.57 17.65 19.00
N TYR A 274 -23.76 18.96 18.81
CA TYR A 274 -22.93 19.75 17.92
C TYR A 274 -21.99 20.63 18.74
N LEU A 275 -20.68 20.47 18.55
CA LEU A 275 -19.69 21.34 19.20
C LEU A 275 -19.92 22.77 18.73
N SER A 276 -20.35 23.63 19.66
CA SER A 276 -20.55 25.06 19.38
C SER A 276 -19.28 25.70 18.80
N ALA A 277 -19.43 26.89 18.20
CA ALA A 277 -18.31 27.67 17.66
C ALA A 277 -17.19 28.01 18.68
N SER A 278 -17.39 27.72 19.96
CA SER A 278 -16.35 27.80 20.98
C SER A 278 -15.23 26.80 20.70
N LYS A 279 -14.00 27.31 20.56
CA LYS A 279 -12.83 26.52 20.16
C LYS A 279 -12.16 25.74 21.31
N MET A 280 -12.65 25.88 22.56
CA MET A 280 -11.93 25.38 23.73
C MET A 280 -12.85 24.80 24.79
N PHE A 281 -12.47 23.64 25.32
CA PHE A 281 -13.17 22.95 26.41
C PHE A 281 -12.16 22.48 27.46
N GLU A 282 -12.56 22.48 28.74
CA GLU A 282 -11.71 21.92 29.80
C GLU A 282 -11.71 20.40 29.72
N SER A 283 -12.89 19.80 29.57
CA SER A 283 -13.00 18.37 29.37
C SER A 283 -14.28 18.07 28.63
N ILE A 284 -14.20 17.14 27.68
CA ILE A 284 -15.35 16.55 27.03
C ILE A 284 -15.40 15.08 27.41
N THR A 285 -16.52 14.67 27.99
CA THR A 285 -16.84 13.26 28.22
C THR A 285 -18.08 12.91 27.41
N VAL A 286 -17.99 11.88 26.57
CA VAL A 286 -19.11 11.38 25.75
C VAL A 286 -19.39 9.94 26.16
N THR A 287 -20.63 9.66 26.56
CA THR A 287 -21.08 8.35 27.06
C THR A 287 -22.36 7.86 26.40
N ASP A 288 -22.70 6.60 26.67
CA ASP A 288 -23.98 5.94 26.37
C ASP A 288 -24.45 6.15 24.92
N THR A 289 -23.54 5.87 23.98
CA THR A 289 -23.78 5.97 22.53
C THR A 289 -24.08 7.37 22.00
N ALA A 290 -23.88 8.42 22.80
CA ALA A 290 -23.96 9.78 22.32
C ALA A 290 -22.99 10.01 21.15
N ASN A 291 -23.42 10.84 20.20
CA ASN A 291 -22.63 11.20 19.03
C ASN A 291 -22.27 12.67 19.06
N LEU A 292 -20.99 12.98 19.18
CA LEU A 292 -20.48 14.33 19.06
C LEU A 292 -20.13 14.61 17.60
N LYS A 293 -20.73 15.66 17.04
CA LYS A 293 -20.44 16.20 15.72
C LYS A 293 -19.91 17.63 15.81
N PRO A 294 -19.04 18.06 14.90
CA PRO A 294 -18.67 19.47 14.76
C PRO A 294 -19.88 20.30 14.29
N ALA A 295 -20.13 21.50 14.82
CA ALA A 295 -21.34 22.26 14.43
C ALA A 295 -21.32 22.85 13.02
N ASN A 296 -20.13 23.17 12.47
CA ASN A 296 -19.99 23.89 11.21
C ASN A 296 -18.83 23.35 10.38
N ALA A 297 -19.06 23.12 9.08
CA ALA A 297 -18.03 22.70 8.13
C ALA A 297 -16.86 23.69 7.98
N GLY A 298 -17.02 24.95 8.42
CA GLY A 298 -15.96 25.96 8.40
C GLY A 298 -15.05 25.94 9.63
N MET A 299 -15.37 25.16 10.68
CA MET A 299 -14.51 25.03 11.86
C MET A 299 -13.62 23.80 11.73
N THR A 300 -12.32 24.06 11.68
CA THR A 300 -11.30 23.04 11.46
C THR A 300 -10.46 22.74 12.68
N ALA A 301 -10.67 23.40 13.83
CA ALA A 301 -9.81 23.25 15.01
C ALA A 301 -10.55 23.40 16.35
N TYR A 302 -10.33 22.45 17.26
CA TYR A 302 -10.81 22.46 18.64
C TYR A 302 -9.65 22.17 19.60
N ILE A 303 -9.68 22.77 20.78
CA ILE A 303 -8.73 22.49 21.87
C ILE A 303 -9.51 21.96 23.06
N LEU A 304 -8.99 20.91 23.64
CA LEU A 304 -9.52 20.23 24.81
C LEU A 304 -8.38 20.14 25.81
N ARG A 305 -8.66 20.24 27.11
CA ARG A 305 -7.69 19.75 28.08
C ARG A 305 -7.76 18.22 28.14
N ASP A 306 -8.93 17.64 28.38
CA ASP A 306 -9.08 16.17 28.36
C ASP A 306 -10.22 15.73 27.42
N LEU A 307 -10.04 14.60 26.74
CA LEU A 307 -11.06 13.95 25.91
C LEU A 307 -11.31 12.53 26.40
N LYS A 308 -12.54 12.25 26.85
CA LYS A 308 -12.96 10.92 27.27
C LYS A 308 -14.18 10.45 26.46
N LEU A 309 -14.09 9.25 25.92
CA LEU A 309 -15.20 8.50 25.34
C LEU A 309 -15.34 7.20 26.13
N ASP A 310 -16.56 6.90 26.59
CA ASP A 310 -16.83 5.73 27.42
C ASP A 310 -18.18 5.11 27.05
N ASN A 311 -18.40 3.85 27.40
CA ASN A 311 -19.68 3.14 27.25
C ASN A 311 -20.37 3.38 25.90
N GLY A 312 -19.67 3.09 24.79
CA GLY A 312 -20.22 3.24 23.45
C GLY A 312 -20.16 4.66 22.88
N GLY A 313 -19.57 5.63 23.58
CA GLY A 313 -19.49 7.02 23.16
C GLY A 313 -18.84 7.20 21.78
N ARG A 314 -19.38 8.11 20.96
CA ARG A 314 -18.94 8.31 19.56
C ARG A 314 -18.63 9.76 19.25
N ILE A 315 -17.60 9.98 18.44
CA ILE A 315 -17.35 11.23 17.73
C ILE A 315 -17.39 10.92 16.25
N THR A 316 -18.18 11.66 15.47
CA THR A 316 -18.19 11.53 14.00
C THR A 316 -17.53 12.75 13.37
N ILE A 317 -16.48 12.53 12.61
CA ILE A 317 -15.74 13.52 11.83
C ILE A 317 -16.18 13.38 10.36
N ASP A 318 -16.95 14.34 9.86
CA ASP A 318 -17.48 14.35 8.49
C ASP A 318 -16.82 15.39 7.57
N HIS A 319 -15.80 16.08 8.07
CA HIS A 319 -15.00 17.06 7.35
C HIS A 319 -13.60 17.19 7.99
N ASP A 320 -12.70 17.92 7.33
CA ASP A 320 -11.34 18.13 7.82
C ASP A 320 -11.31 18.85 9.17
N MET A 321 -10.70 18.21 10.16
CA MET A 321 -10.70 18.65 11.55
C MET A 321 -9.38 18.37 12.25
N THR A 322 -8.97 19.33 13.06
CA THR A 322 -7.87 19.24 14.01
C THR A 322 -8.43 19.29 15.42
N ILE A 323 -8.05 18.32 16.26
CA ILE A 323 -8.38 18.31 17.69
C ILE A 323 -7.05 18.37 18.43
N VAL A 324 -6.88 19.36 19.29
CA VAL A 324 -5.73 19.51 20.16
C VAL A 324 -6.15 19.16 21.58
N VAL A 325 -5.58 18.12 22.16
CA VAL A 325 -5.85 17.70 23.53
C VAL A 325 -4.58 17.94 24.36
N GLU A 326 -4.60 18.91 25.27
CA GLU A 326 -3.42 19.27 26.08
C GLU A 326 -3.07 18.18 27.12
N GLY A 327 -4.09 17.53 27.65
CA GLY A 327 -4.03 16.42 28.59
C GLY A 327 -4.33 15.10 27.91
N ASP A 328 -5.17 14.28 28.54
CA ASP A 328 -5.32 12.87 28.21
C ASP A 328 -6.46 12.62 27.20
N VAL A 329 -6.24 11.66 26.30
CA VAL A 329 -7.27 11.08 25.43
C VAL A 329 -7.53 9.65 25.87
N SER A 330 -8.78 9.33 26.21
CA SER A 330 -9.19 7.99 26.63
C SER A 330 -10.45 7.55 25.91
N LEU A 331 -10.40 6.41 25.23
CA LEU A 331 -11.53 5.72 24.61
C LEU A 331 -11.68 4.37 25.29
N ASP A 332 -12.84 4.11 25.87
CA ASP A 332 -13.09 2.89 26.63
C ASP A 332 -14.48 2.29 26.35
N HIS A 333 -14.64 0.99 26.61
CA HIS A 333 -15.88 0.22 26.47
C HIS A 333 -16.63 0.46 25.14
N GLU A 334 -16.06 -0.02 24.03
CA GLU A 334 -16.63 0.09 22.68
C GLU A 334 -16.87 1.54 22.22
N SER A 335 -15.92 2.44 22.53
CA SER A 335 -15.99 3.84 22.14
C SER A 335 -15.27 4.12 20.81
N HIS A 336 -15.78 5.06 20.02
CA HIS A 336 -15.29 5.24 18.66
C HIS A 336 -15.12 6.69 18.22
N ILE A 337 -14.00 6.99 17.57
CA ILE A 337 -13.85 8.20 16.74
C ILE A 337 -13.96 7.75 15.28
N LEU A 338 -15.12 8.04 14.69
CA LEU A 338 -15.46 7.73 13.30
C LEU A 338 -14.96 8.85 12.41
N VAL A 339 -14.32 8.48 11.30
CA VAL A 339 -13.90 9.43 10.27
C VAL A 339 -14.54 8.99 8.97
N GLU A 340 -15.45 9.81 8.46
CA GLU A 340 -16.20 9.53 7.23
C GLU A 340 -15.29 9.62 6.00
N ASN A 341 -15.74 9.02 4.90
CA ASN A 341 -14.93 8.96 3.68
C ASN A 341 -14.63 10.37 3.14
N GLY A 342 -13.34 10.67 2.95
CA GLY A 342 -12.86 11.98 2.49
C GLY A 342 -12.66 13.03 3.58
N ALA A 343 -13.03 12.75 4.83
CA ALA A 343 -12.71 13.62 5.97
C ALA A 343 -11.32 13.31 6.52
N ARG A 344 -10.63 14.33 7.03
CA ARG A 344 -9.35 14.19 7.72
C ARG A 344 -9.44 14.55 9.19
N LEU A 345 -8.82 13.76 10.06
CA LEU A 345 -8.62 14.03 11.48
C LEU A 345 -7.13 14.16 11.81
N ASP A 346 -6.75 15.31 12.36
CA ASP A 346 -5.48 15.53 13.02
C ASP A 346 -5.69 15.65 14.53
N LEU A 347 -5.39 14.60 15.28
CA LEU A 347 -5.53 14.56 16.73
C LEU A 347 -4.17 14.79 17.40
N HIS A 348 -3.95 15.96 17.97
CA HIS A 348 -2.76 16.28 18.74
C HIS A 348 -2.97 15.97 20.22
N VAL A 349 -2.05 15.24 20.86
CA VAL A 349 -2.20 14.77 22.25
C VAL A 349 -1.00 15.17 23.11
N GLY A 350 -1.25 15.85 24.22
CA GLY A 350 -0.22 16.30 25.17
C GLY A 350 -0.01 15.37 26.35
N GLY A 351 -1.02 14.60 26.73
CA GLY A 351 -0.98 13.59 27.78
C GLY A 351 -0.83 12.17 27.26
N ASN A 352 -1.47 11.26 27.99
CA ASN A 352 -1.64 9.85 27.65
C ASN A 352 -2.66 9.69 26.51
N PHE A 353 -2.53 8.60 25.77
CA PHE A 353 -3.47 8.24 24.71
C PHE A 353 -3.83 6.78 24.89
N ASP A 354 -5.04 6.50 25.37
CA ASP A 354 -5.48 5.17 25.74
C ASP A 354 -6.72 4.80 24.92
N VAL A 355 -6.64 3.72 24.15
CA VAL A 355 -7.76 3.14 23.40
C VAL A 355 -7.92 1.70 23.84
N ASN A 356 -9.06 1.39 24.47
CA ASN A 356 -9.25 0.14 25.19
C ASN A 356 -10.62 -0.52 24.96
N HIS A 357 -10.71 -1.83 25.25
CA HIS A 357 -11.93 -2.63 25.29
C HIS A 357 -12.79 -2.50 24.02
N GLY A 358 -12.24 -2.88 22.88
CA GLY A 358 -12.96 -2.85 21.59
C GLY A 358 -13.17 -1.45 21.00
N SER A 359 -12.51 -0.43 21.55
CA SER A 359 -12.60 0.94 21.05
C SER A 359 -11.82 1.12 19.75
N SER A 360 -12.19 2.13 18.95
CA SER A 360 -11.51 2.36 17.68
C SER A 360 -11.41 3.80 17.20
N ILE A 361 -10.41 4.07 16.37
CA ILE A 361 -10.20 5.38 15.75
C ILE A 361 -10.03 5.24 14.23
N GLY A 362 -10.68 6.12 13.48
CA GLY A 362 -10.51 6.22 12.03
C GLY A 362 -11.27 5.17 11.23
N LEU A 363 -12.17 4.43 11.87
CA LEU A 363 -13.02 3.41 11.23
C LEU A 363 -14.40 3.99 10.93
N SER A 364 -15.03 3.49 9.86
CA SER A 364 -16.44 3.78 9.58
C SER A 364 -17.35 2.97 10.50
N ALA A 365 -18.60 3.40 10.63
CA ALA A 365 -19.60 2.68 11.42
C ALA A 365 -19.79 1.22 10.98
N THR A 366 -19.62 0.92 9.69
CA THR A 366 -19.74 -0.43 9.13
C THR A 366 -18.51 -1.32 9.41
N GLU A 367 -17.36 -0.72 9.69
CA GLU A 367 -16.10 -1.44 9.94
C GLU A 367 -15.94 -1.86 11.40
N ILE A 368 -16.56 -1.13 12.34
CA ILE A 368 -16.48 -1.44 13.78
C ILE A 368 -16.87 -2.88 14.07
N THR A 369 -17.98 -3.36 13.48
CA THR A 369 -18.45 -4.73 13.68
C THR A 369 -17.50 -5.80 13.12
N ALA A 370 -16.57 -5.42 12.24
CA ALA A 370 -15.61 -6.31 11.61
C ALA A 370 -14.25 -6.39 12.36
N CYS A 371 -14.05 -5.60 13.43
CA CYS A 371 -12.76 -5.48 14.12
C CYS A 371 -12.39 -6.67 15.01
N GLY A 372 -13.23 -7.72 15.09
CA GLY A 372 -13.03 -8.84 16.03
C GLY A 372 -11.87 -9.79 15.73
N ASN A 373 -11.11 -9.59 14.65
CA ASN A 373 -9.91 -10.39 14.36
C ASN A 373 -8.76 -9.51 13.83
N PRO A 374 -7.68 -9.33 14.61
CA PRO A 374 -6.56 -8.49 14.22
C PRO A 374 -5.79 -9.04 13.01
N TYR A 375 -5.81 -10.36 12.74
CA TYR A 375 -5.06 -10.97 11.64
C TYR A 375 -5.70 -10.77 10.27
N THR A 376 -7.03 -10.72 10.20
CA THR A 376 -7.71 -10.41 8.93
C THR A 376 -7.64 -8.94 8.58
N GLY A 377 -7.40 -8.09 9.59
CA GLY A 377 -7.39 -6.64 9.45
C GLY A 377 -8.71 -6.10 8.91
N LEU A 378 -8.66 -4.87 8.41
CA LEU A 378 -9.79 -4.22 7.74
C LEU A 378 -9.90 -4.74 6.31
N LYS A 379 -11.12 -5.15 5.90
CA LYS A 379 -11.40 -5.65 4.54
C LYS A 379 -11.60 -4.53 3.52
N THR A 380 -11.98 -3.36 4.00
CA THR A 380 -12.25 -2.17 3.21
C THR A 380 -11.07 -1.22 3.29
N TYR A 381 -10.68 -0.70 2.13
CA TYR A 381 -9.61 0.28 2.05
C TYR A 381 -10.15 1.68 2.35
N SER A 382 -9.37 2.43 3.13
CA SER A 382 -9.43 3.89 3.22
C SER A 382 -8.02 4.35 3.51
N ASP A 383 -7.61 5.48 2.93
CA ASP A 383 -6.26 6.01 3.12
C ASP A 383 -6.00 6.30 4.62
N PRO A 384 -5.01 5.65 5.26
CA PRO A 384 -4.63 5.94 6.64
C PRO A 384 -4.16 7.40 6.84
N ARG A 385 -3.77 8.13 5.80
CA ARG A 385 -3.42 9.57 5.89
C ARG A 385 -4.57 10.44 6.40
N HIS A 386 -5.80 9.97 6.28
CA HIS A 386 -6.98 10.66 6.79
C HIS A 386 -6.99 10.76 8.32
N VAL A 387 -6.23 9.94 9.04
CA VAL A 387 -6.16 10.02 10.51
C VAL A 387 -4.72 10.09 10.95
N ARG A 388 -4.37 11.17 11.65
CA ARG A 388 -3.05 11.36 12.23
C ARG A 388 -3.20 11.62 13.73
N VAL A 389 -2.49 10.85 14.54
CA VAL A 389 -2.38 11.07 15.99
C VAL A 389 -0.98 11.58 16.27
N LEU A 390 -0.86 12.82 16.74
CA LEU A 390 0.41 13.55 16.82
C LEU A 390 0.73 13.94 18.25
N LYS A 391 1.95 13.69 18.72
CA LYS A 391 2.35 14.07 20.07
C LYS A 391 2.59 15.57 20.13
N LEU A 392 1.99 16.27 21.09
CA LEU A 392 2.30 17.68 21.33
C LEU A 392 3.73 17.82 21.85
N ARG A 393 4.51 18.65 21.16
CA ARG A 393 5.93 18.89 21.46
C ARG A 393 6.11 19.49 22.85
N GLY A 394 7.16 19.07 23.55
CA GLY A 394 7.53 19.63 24.85
C GLY A 394 6.72 19.07 26.02
N SER A 395 5.90 18.04 25.76
CA SER A 395 5.31 17.23 26.81
C SER A 395 6.30 16.13 27.21
N THR A 396 6.28 15.69 28.47
CA THR A 396 7.10 14.55 28.91
C THR A 396 6.71 13.30 28.13
N ALA A 397 7.63 12.35 27.96
CA ALA A 397 7.29 11.07 27.35
C ALA A 397 6.10 10.40 28.06
N LYS A 398 5.03 10.15 27.31
CA LYS A 398 3.80 9.55 27.81
C LYS A 398 3.52 8.22 27.11
N PRO A 399 2.89 7.25 27.81
CA PRO A 399 2.40 6.03 27.19
C PRO A 399 1.23 6.33 26.26
N TRP A 400 1.28 5.75 25.07
CA TRP A 400 0.21 5.69 24.09
C TRP A 400 -0.14 4.21 23.89
N VAL A 401 -1.32 3.80 24.33
CA VAL A 401 -1.70 2.39 24.47
C VAL A 401 -2.94 2.09 23.64
N LEU A 402 -2.87 1.05 22.83
CA LEU A 402 -4.01 0.39 22.21
C LEU A 402 -4.09 -1.03 22.79
N ASP A 403 -5.18 -1.34 23.50
CA ASP A 403 -5.30 -2.57 24.28
C ASP A 403 -6.69 -3.23 24.16
N ASN A 404 -6.77 -4.50 24.51
CA ASN A 404 -7.99 -5.33 24.58
C ASN A 404 -8.87 -5.21 23.33
N ASN A 405 -8.37 -5.73 22.21
CA ASN A 405 -9.06 -5.80 20.92
C ASN A 405 -9.42 -4.41 20.35
N SER A 406 -8.56 -3.41 20.59
CA SER A 406 -8.74 -2.06 20.05
C SER A 406 -8.15 -1.91 18.65
N ALA A 407 -8.68 -0.97 17.88
CA ALA A 407 -8.33 -0.81 16.48
C ALA A 407 -8.06 0.64 16.09
N MET A 408 -7.06 0.87 15.24
CA MET A 408 -6.86 2.18 14.62
C MET A 408 -6.55 2.04 13.13
N ARG A 409 -7.16 2.89 12.32
CA ARG A 409 -6.69 3.16 10.95
C ARG A 409 -6.11 4.56 10.95
N GLY A 410 -4.82 4.69 10.71
CA GLY A 410 -4.15 5.99 10.75
C GLY A 410 -2.65 5.92 10.96
N ILE A 411 -2.06 7.10 11.15
CA ILE A 411 -0.63 7.27 11.40
C ILE A 411 -0.41 7.80 12.81
N MET A 412 0.46 7.14 13.58
CA MET A 412 0.85 7.58 14.92
C MET A 412 2.22 8.26 14.90
N TYR A 413 2.25 9.58 15.10
CA TYR A 413 3.44 10.41 15.27
C TYR A 413 3.72 10.66 16.76
N GLY A 414 4.24 9.62 17.42
CA GLY A 414 4.64 9.60 18.82
C GLY A 414 6.14 9.86 19.04
N ALA A 415 6.75 10.86 18.39
CA ALA A 415 8.18 11.16 18.47
C ALA A 415 8.80 11.14 19.89
N GLU A 416 8.00 11.54 20.88
CA GLU A 416 8.35 11.56 22.31
C GLU A 416 7.51 10.55 23.13
N ALA A 417 6.66 9.74 22.50
CA ALA A 417 5.73 8.82 23.15
C ALA A 417 6.19 7.36 23.07
N LYS A 418 5.84 6.60 24.10
CA LYS A 418 6.02 5.14 24.13
C LYS A 418 4.74 4.49 23.63
N VAL A 419 4.76 3.92 22.43
CA VAL A 419 3.58 3.31 21.82
C VAL A 419 3.52 1.83 22.18
N LYS A 420 2.39 1.38 22.71
CA LYS A 420 2.13 -0.02 23.06
C LYS A 420 0.88 -0.50 22.33
N LEU A 421 0.99 -1.62 21.63
CA LEU A 421 -0.11 -2.37 21.04
C LEU A 421 -0.19 -3.73 21.73
N ASP A 422 -1.30 -4.02 22.40
CA ASP A 422 -1.45 -5.20 23.28
C ASP A 422 -2.83 -5.88 23.15
N HIS A 423 -2.91 -7.14 23.61
CA HIS A 423 -4.10 -8.00 23.68
C HIS A 423 -5.02 -7.91 22.45
N MET A 424 -4.55 -8.45 21.33
CA MET A 424 -5.29 -8.56 20.06
C MET A 424 -5.66 -7.22 19.42
N SER A 425 -4.93 -6.15 19.74
CA SER A 425 -5.15 -4.84 19.12
C SER A 425 -4.46 -4.75 17.76
N PHE A 426 -4.95 -3.88 16.89
CA PHE A 426 -4.31 -3.68 15.58
C PHE A 426 -4.29 -2.24 15.09
N ILE A 427 -3.30 -1.94 14.26
CA ILE A 427 -3.19 -0.67 13.52
C ILE A 427 -3.13 -0.98 12.02
N ALA A 428 -3.93 -0.30 11.21
CA ALA A 428 -3.80 -0.23 9.75
C ALA A 428 -3.18 1.13 9.38
N GLY A 429 -1.89 1.14 9.10
CA GLY A 429 -1.11 2.36 8.86
C GLY A 429 0.34 2.22 9.34
N CYS A 430 0.87 3.22 10.05
CA CYS A 430 2.25 3.18 10.55
C CYS A 430 2.45 3.86 11.91
N ILE A 431 3.56 3.49 12.57
CA ILE A 431 3.94 3.95 13.90
C ILE A 431 5.32 4.61 13.82
N ILE A 432 5.41 5.86 14.28
CA ILE A 432 6.66 6.61 14.39
C ILE A 432 6.78 7.05 15.85
N ALA A 433 7.67 6.45 16.62
CA ALA A 433 7.65 6.56 18.07
C ALA A 433 9.03 6.73 18.71
N LEU A 434 9.05 7.14 19.99
CA LEU A 434 10.25 7.03 20.83
C LEU A 434 10.59 5.56 21.04
N GLU A 435 9.57 4.80 21.46
CA GLU A 435 9.61 3.37 21.76
C GLU A 435 8.35 2.73 21.18
N ALA A 436 8.45 1.51 20.66
CA ALA A 436 7.29 0.76 20.22
C ALA A 436 7.31 -0.68 20.75
N ASP A 437 6.19 -1.06 21.36
CA ASP A 437 5.92 -2.37 21.93
C ASP A 437 4.72 -2.97 21.20
N ILE A 438 4.90 -4.10 20.51
CA ILE A 438 3.83 -4.83 19.82
C ILE A 438 3.77 -6.23 20.42
N MET A 439 2.73 -6.51 21.20
CA MET A 439 2.62 -7.75 21.95
C MET A 439 1.19 -8.31 22.05
N GLY A 440 1.07 -9.55 22.53
CA GLY A 440 -0.22 -10.15 22.89
C GLY A 440 -1.14 -10.40 21.68
N ASP A 441 -0.65 -11.08 20.65
CA ASP A 441 -1.36 -11.36 19.39
C ASP A 441 -1.82 -10.11 18.63
N SER A 442 -1.14 -8.99 18.87
CA SER A 442 -1.40 -7.73 18.18
C SER A 442 -0.80 -7.70 16.78
N VAL A 443 -1.38 -6.89 15.90
CA VAL A 443 -0.97 -6.84 14.49
C VAL A 443 -0.84 -5.41 13.99
N LEU A 444 0.29 -5.09 13.36
CA LEU A 444 0.43 -3.89 12.55
C LEU A 444 0.29 -4.25 11.06
N HIS A 445 -0.75 -3.74 10.42
CA HIS A 445 -0.98 -3.82 8.98
C HIS A 445 -0.42 -2.58 8.30
N TYR A 446 0.75 -2.70 7.69
CA TYR A 446 1.36 -1.60 6.97
C TYR A 446 0.68 -1.35 5.62
N ASP A 447 0.38 -0.08 5.35
CA ASP A 447 -0.10 0.38 4.05
C ASP A 447 1.06 0.91 3.21
N HIS A 448 1.43 0.17 2.16
CA HIS A 448 2.45 0.62 1.20
C HIS A 448 2.06 1.88 0.44
N ALA A 449 0.76 2.22 0.39
CA ALA A 449 0.33 3.47 -0.20
C ALA A 449 0.89 4.68 0.54
N LEU A 450 1.33 4.55 1.80
CA LEU A 450 1.96 5.61 2.60
C LEU A 450 3.39 5.95 2.17
N ASP A 451 4.06 5.04 1.46
CA ASP A 451 5.41 5.27 0.95
C ASP A 451 5.35 6.06 -0.37
N ASP A 452 5.48 7.38 -0.27
CA ASP A 452 5.59 8.25 -1.45
C ASP A 452 6.95 8.09 -2.19
N ARG A 453 7.85 7.21 -1.72
CA ARG A 453 9.19 6.94 -2.27
C ARG A 453 10.09 8.16 -2.46
N ILE A 454 9.75 9.26 -1.80
CA ILE A 454 10.52 10.51 -1.72
C ILE A 454 11.23 10.64 -0.37
N GLY A 455 11.26 9.55 0.42
CA GLY A 455 11.83 9.49 1.76
C GLY A 455 13.30 9.08 1.81
N TYR A 456 13.75 8.69 2.99
CA TYR A 456 15.12 8.34 3.32
C TYR A 456 15.56 7.01 2.72
N THR A 457 14.63 6.13 2.38
CA THR A 457 14.95 4.81 1.83
C THR A 457 15.21 4.84 0.33
N ASN A 458 14.88 5.94 -0.35
CA ASN A 458 15.19 6.14 -1.76
C ASN A 458 16.46 6.97 -1.94
N PRO A 459 17.60 6.39 -2.38
CA PRO A 459 18.85 7.13 -2.60
C PRO A 459 18.77 8.19 -3.71
N ASN A 460 17.74 8.13 -4.56
CA ASN A 460 17.47 9.13 -5.59
C ASN A 460 16.49 10.22 -5.11
N SER A 461 16.05 10.18 -3.85
CA SER A 461 15.23 11.25 -3.27
C SER A 461 16.01 12.57 -3.28
N LEU A 462 15.29 13.69 -3.44
CA LEU A 462 15.83 15.04 -3.28
C LEU A 462 16.35 15.32 -1.86
N LEU A 463 16.11 14.42 -0.91
CA LEU A 463 16.80 14.39 0.39
C LEU A 463 18.31 14.30 0.25
N PHE A 464 18.78 13.62 -0.79
CA PHE A 464 20.18 13.34 -1.00
C PHE A 464 20.74 14.20 -2.13
N SER A 465 21.98 14.65 -1.95
CA SER A 465 22.75 15.27 -3.02
C SER A 465 23.05 14.25 -4.13
N SER A 466 23.59 14.71 -5.26
CA SER A 466 24.08 13.82 -6.32
C SER A 466 25.20 12.87 -5.87
N THR A 467 25.80 13.12 -4.69
CA THR A 467 26.80 12.22 -4.06
C THR A 467 26.18 11.31 -3.00
N GLN A 468 24.84 11.21 -2.94
CA GLN A 468 24.07 10.38 -2.00
C GLN A 468 24.26 10.74 -0.51
N VAL A 469 24.72 11.96 -0.23
CA VAL A 469 24.84 12.50 1.13
C VAL A 469 23.57 13.30 1.44
N LEU A 470 23.06 13.21 2.67
CA LEU A 470 21.90 14.02 3.06
C LEU A 470 22.19 15.51 2.82
N ASP A 471 21.32 16.19 2.09
CA ASP A 471 21.49 17.61 1.80
C ASP A 471 21.45 18.41 3.12
N SER A 472 22.58 19.02 3.47
CA SER A 472 22.75 19.76 4.72
C SER A 472 21.77 20.93 4.85
N ARG A 473 21.24 21.43 3.72
CA ARG A 473 20.18 22.44 3.71
C ARG A 473 18.89 21.86 4.32
N ILE A 474 18.54 20.61 4.00
CA ILE A 474 17.31 19.96 4.47
C ILE A 474 17.42 19.56 5.95
N GLY A 475 18.62 19.14 6.40
CA GLY A 475 18.87 18.84 7.81
C GLY A 475 18.53 20.01 8.76
N GLY A 476 18.70 21.25 8.30
CA GLY A 476 18.28 22.45 9.03
C GLY A 476 16.77 22.71 8.99
N TYR A 477 16.07 22.31 7.92
CA TYR A 477 14.63 22.54 7.74
C TYR A 477 13.73 21.52 8.43
N ALA A 478 14.19 20.27 8.60
CA ALA A 478 13.51 19.30 9.45
C ALA A 478 13.22 19.91 10.85
N SER A 479 14.14 20.75 11.36
CA SER A 479 13.99 21.48 12.62
C SER A 479 12.93 22.59 12.66
N LYS A 480 12.51 23.10 11.49
CA LYS A 480 11.70 24.32 11.33
C LYS A 480 10.35 24.11 10.63
N ALA A 481 10.08 22.93 10.05
CA ALA A 481 8.82 22.63 9.39
C ALA A 481 7.67 22.48 10.42
N GLY A 482 7.17 23.60 10.94
CA GLY A 482 5.91 23.73 11.66
C GLY A 482 4.72 23.86 10.70
N ILE A 483 3.58 23.29 11.09
CA ILE A 483 2.28 23.11 10.37
C ILE A 483 1.72 24.40 9.73
N GLY A 484 0.99 24.45 8.61
CA GLY A 484 0.90 23.54 7.45
C GLY A 484 -0.19 22.48 7.38
N THR A 485 -1.44 22.84 7.07
CA THR A 485 -2.47 21.86 6.64
C THR A 485 -2.19 21.19 5.27
N GLY A 486 -1.02 21.44 4.67
CA GLY A 486 -0.60 20.84 3.40
C GLY A 486 0.64 19.98 3.60
N THR A 487 0.87 19.04 2.68
CA THR A 487 2.16 18.37 2.54
C THR A 487 3.21 19.45 2.25
N TYR A 488 4.15 19.67 3.15
CA TYR A 488 5.23 20.62 2.89
C TYR A 488 6.17 20.01 1.87
N TYR A 489 6.27 20.66 0.72
CA TYR A 489 7.24 20.31 -0.27
C TYR A 489 8.41 21.27 -0.15
N VAL A 490 9.59 20.71 0.12
CA VAL A 490 10.84 21.43 0.02
C VAL A 490 11.24 21.36 -1.46
N ALA A 491 10.86 22.38 -2.23
CA ALA A 491 11.29 22.50 -3.62
C ALA A 491 12.73 22.98 -3.63
N VAL A 492 13.62 22.17 -4.20
CA VAL A 492 15.03 22.53 -4.41
C VAL A 492 15.20 22.89 -5.88
N ASP A 493 15.29 24.19 -6.18
CA ASP A 493 15.63 24.69 -7.52
C ASP A 493 17.05 25.25 -7.48
N GLY A 494 18.00 24.45 -7.98
CA GLY A 494 19.43 24.79 -7.99
C GLY A 494 19.99 25.10 -6.58
N SER A 495 20.43 26.35 -6.37
CA SER A 495 21.03 26.80 -5.11
C SER A 495 20.01 27.22 -4.05
N THR A 496 18.74 27.41 -4.42
CA THR A 496 17.68 27.88 -3.52
C THR A 496 16.76 26.75 -3.06
N VAL A 497 16.53 26.70 -1.75
CA VAL A 497 15.56 25.79 -1.12
C VAL A 497 14.35 26.62 -0.75
N THR A 498 13.22 26.36 -1.40
CA THR A 498 11.95 27.05 -1.13
C THR A 498 10.99 26.06 -0.49
N ILE A 499 10.45 26.39 0.68
CA ILE A 499 9.35 25.63 1.28
C ILE A 499 8.08 26.21 0.70
N SER A 500 7.39 25.44 -0.14
CA SER A 500 6.05 25.77 -0.60
C SER A 500 5.04 24.83 0.06
N LYS A 501 3.93 25.42 0.54
CA LYS A 501 2.73 24.64 0.87
C LYS A 501 2.17 24.10 -0.43
N THR A 502 1.65 22.88 -0.46
CA THR A 502 0.90 22.38 -1.61
C THR A 502 -0.18 23.41 -1.99
N PRO A 503 -0.20 23.94 -3.22
CA PRO A 503 -1.33 24.69 -3.69
C PRO A 503 -2.55 23.76 -3.68
N SER A 504 -3.74 24.31 -3.41
CA SER A 504 -4.99 23.56 -3.62
C SER A 504 -5.05 23.10 -5.10
N ALA A 505 -5.73 21.99 -5.40
CA ALA A 505 -5.87 21.48 -6.78
C ALA A 505 -6.37 22.54 -7.79
N THR A 506 -6.97 23.65 -7.32
CA THR A 506 -7.36 24.81 -8.13
C THR A 506 -6.23 25.74 -8.58
N ASP A 507 -5.07 25.73 -7.93
CA ASP A 507 -3.96 26.67 -8.20
C ASP A 507 -2.97 26.16 -9.27
N VAL A 508 -3.11 24.91 -9.73
CA VAL A 508 -2.22 24.28 -10.72
C VAL A 508 -2.44 24.82 -12.14
N LEU A 509 -3.50 25.61 -12.37
CA LEU A 509 -3.83 26.16 -13.70
C LEU A 509 -3.18 27.52 -14.03
N SER A 510 -2.42 28.13 -13.12
CA SER A 510 -1.66 29.35 -13.42
C SER A 510 -0.16 29.12 -13.27
N GLY A 511 0.43 28.40 -14.22
CA GLY A 511 1.88 28.38 -14.40
C GLY A 511 2.42 29.77 -14.76
N PRO A 512 3.72 30.05 -14.50
CA PRO A 512 4.33 31.32 -14.86
C PRO A 512 4.26 31.54 -16.38
N ASP A 513 3.90 32.76 -16.79
CA ASP A 513 3.84 33.18 -18.19
C ASP A 513 5.20 32.96 -18.88
N LEU A 514 5.28 31.91 -19.70
CA LEU A 514 6.44 31.54 -20.52
C LEU A 514 6.54 32.38 -21.81
N SER A 515 6.09 33.64 -21.80
CA SER A 515 6.08 34.52 -22.98
C SER A 515 7.45 35.09 -23.39
N THR A 516 8.57 34.69 -22.76
CA THR A 516 9.92 35.06 -23.22
C THR A 516 10.54 34.01 -24.18
N PRO A 517 10.80 34.35 -25.46
CA PRO A 517 11.28 33.38 -26.44
C PRO A 517 12.79 33.10 -26.31
N ALA A 518 13.14 31.94 -25.75
CA ALA A 518 14.51 31.42 -25.75
C ALA A 518 14.92 30.86 -27.15
N PRO A 519 16.21 30.92 -27.54
CA PRO A 519 16.68 30.79 -28.93
C PRO A 519 16.71 29.36 -29.51
N ARG A 520 16.06 28.38 -28.88
CA ARG A 520 16.21 26.94 -29.22
C ARG A 520 15.44 26.46 -30.46
N LYS A 521 14.45 27.22 -30.97
CA LYS A 521 13.65 26.79 -32.14
C LYS A 521 14.45 26.67 -33.45
N ARG A 522 15.54 27.43 -33.61
CA ARG A 522 16.40 27.33 -34.83
C ARG A 522 17.28 26.08 -34.84
N GLU A 523 17.69 25.58 -33.66
CA GLU A 523 18.57 24.42 -33.59
C GLU A 523 17.82 23.10 -33.75
N VAL A 524 16.61 22.99 -33.19
CA VAL A 524 15.72 21.84 -33.39
C VAL A 524 15.34 21.69 -34.87
N LYS A 525 15.03 22.79 -35.56
CA LYS A 525 14.70 22.76 -37.00
C LYS A 525 15.90 22.36 -37.88
N ARG A 526 17.13 22.67 -37.44
CA ARG A 526 18.38 22.30 -38.14
C ARG A 526 18.71 20.81 -37.95
N ARG A 527 18.50 20.26 -36.74
CA ARG A 527 18.70 18.83 -36.45
C ARG A 527 17.64 17.94 -37.12
N LEU A 528 16.37 18.37 -37.13
CA LEU A 528 15.30 17.64 -37.84
C LEU A 528 15.55 17.58 -39.37
N LYS A 529 16.17 18.61 -39.93
CA LYS A 529 16.54 18.67 -41.35
C LYS A 529 17.71 17.73 -41.68
N MET A 530 18.72 17.61 -40.81
CA MET A 530 19.80 16.62 -40.96
C MET A 530 19.29 15.19 -40.83
N MET A 531 18.39 14.91 -39.89
CA MET A 531 17.88 13.56 -39.66
C MET A 531 17.03 13.05 -40.84
N LYS A 532 16.20 13.92 -41.43
CA LYS A 532 15.45 13.61 -42.67
C LYS A 532 16.36 13.40 -43.89
N GLN A 533 17.58 13.96 -43.88
CA GLN A 533 18.53 13.82 -44.97
C GLN A 533 19.37 12.54 -44.85
N LEU A 534 19.63 12.07 -43.62
CA LEU A 534 20.25 10.77 -43.35
C LEU A 534 19.32 9.59 -43.64
N LEU A 535 18.01 9.75 -43.40
CA LEU A 535 16.99 8.73 -43.67
C LEU A 535 16.60 8.60 -45.15
N ARG A 536 16.99 9.55 -46.01
CA ARG A 536 16.78 9.45 -47.47
C ARG A 536 17.98 8.85 -48.22
N ASN A 537 19.11 8.71 -47.54
CA ASN A 537 20.36 8.19 -48.12
C ASN A 537 20.68 6.76 -47.64
N LYS A 538 19.74 6.12 -46.95
CA LYS A 538 19.66 4.67 -46.72
C LYS A 538 18.39 4.19 -47.40
#